data_AF-J2X414-F1
#
_entry.id   AF-J2X414-F1
#
_cell.length_a   1.000
_cell.length_b   1.000
_cell.length_c   1.000
_cell.angle_alpha   90.00
_cell.angle_beta   90.00
_cell.angle_gamma   90.00
#
_symmetry.space_group_name_H-M   'P 1'
#
loop_
_entity.id
_entity.type
_entity.pdbx_description
1 polymer ?
#
loop_
_entity_poly.entity_id
_entity_poly.type
_entity_poly.pdbx_seq_one_letter_code
_entity_poly.pdbx_strand_id
1 'polypeptide(L)'
;MKSLLLISGQSNLERCELKATADRMIQLYDQVCELGHDMRYLYPSTCFSRSAHTLRIATMLESRRADVILHVPVKNERDAYFVRWPKDVIQAYKNFTAIANSPVGRFIAKELALPNVKVSRWCEGGLVLRTNDTLVVSDAMYEPHQIKNILKHYRLLFIPSPGHIDHPGCRKMISVTHIDLHCALICTSRQMLLLVSEQYYHNYRVQVHMTAEVLGALLFVVPSSEVARRVLNLAFLPPGTVLLPDRCPRTKRFLMQSIDESNIITVKIDKNFNYHMGYGGLGCMSSIVY
;
A
#
# COMPACT_ATOMS: atom_id res chain seq x y z
N MET A 1 17.41 3.33 -9.05
CA MET A 1 16.14 4.04 -9.33
C MET A 1 15.64 4.53 -7.98
N LYS A 2 15.49 5.85 -7.78
CA LYS A 2 14.92 6.36 -6.54
C LYS A 2 13.41 6.10 -6.58
N SER A 3 12.84 5.56 -5.52
CA SER A 3 11.40 5.40 -5.37
C SER A 3 10.84 6.54 -4.55
N LEU A 4 9.64 7.01 -4.93
CA LEU A 4 8.88 7.97 -4.16
C LEU A 4 7.69 7.26 -3.50
N LEU A 5 7.67 7.33 -2.17
CA LEU A 5 6.57 6.85 -1.34
C LEU A 5 5.56 7.97 -1.08
N LEU A 6 4.35 7.79 -1.57
CA LEU A 6 3.20 8.65 -1.23
C LEU A 6 2.44 7.98 -0.10
N ILE A 7 2.28 8.64 1.05
CA ILE A 7 1.47 8.12 2.17
C ILE A 7 0.36 9.11 2.52
N SER A 8 -0.87 8.64 2.77
CA SER A 8 -1.92 9.49 3.33
C SER A 8 -1.57 10.00 4.72
N GLY A 9 -1.64 11.32 4.95
CA GLY A 9 -1.46 11.93 6.26
C GLY A 9 -2.76 12.16 7.06
N GLN A 10 -3.89 11.64 6.58
CA GLN A 10 -5.18 11.89 7.23
C GLN A 10 -5.30 11.20 8.60
N SER A 11 -5.73 11.94 9.63
CA SER A 11 -5.87 11.42 10.99
C SER A 11 -7.15 11.94 11.68
N ASN A 12 -7.76 11.11 12.53
CA ASN A 12 -9.00 11.44 13.26
C ASN A 12 -8.75 11.91 14.72
N LEU A 13 -7.61 12.54 14.98
CA LEU A 13 -7.13 12.81 16.35
C LEU A 13 -8.01 13.76 17.17
N GLU A 14 -8.11 13.47 18.46
CA GLU A 14 -8.43 14.45 19.51
C GLU A 14 -7.26 15.42 19.73
N ARG A 15 -7.52 16.63 20.25
CA ARG A 15 -6.55 17.75 20.32
C ARG A 15 -5.22 17.41 21.02
N CYS A 16 -5.20 16.47 21.97
CA CYS A 16 -4.06 16.21 22.87
C CYS A 16 -2.91 15.42 22.22
N GLU A 17 -3.10 14.85 21.02
CA GLU A 17 -2.15 13.91 20.41
C GLU A 17 -1.54 14.41 19.08
N LEU A 18 -1.82 15.65 18.68
CA LEU A 18 -1.36 16.22 17.40
C LEU A 18 0.17 16.33 17.31
N LYS A 19 0.83 16.86 18.35
CA LYS A 19 2.29 17.03 18.36
C LYS A 19 3.02 15.69 18.28
N ALA A 20 2.65 14.73 19.13
CA ALA A 20 3.25 13.40 19.12
C ALA A 20 3.02 12.66 17.80
N THR A 21 1.91 12.92 17.11
CA THR A 21 1.67 12.37 15.77
C THR A 21 2.55 13.04 14.73
N ALA A 22 2.64 14.37 14.72
CA ALA A 22 3.54 15.08 13.82
C ALA A 22 5.02 14.68 14.05
N ASP A 23 5.46 14.52 15.29
CA ASP A 23 6.81 14.03 15.63
C ASP A 23 7.07 12.65 15.01
N ARG A 24 6.13 11.70 15.16
CA ARG A 24 6.25 10.35 14.58
C ARG A 24 6.25 10.35 13.05
N MET A 25 5.46 11.22 12.44
CA MET A 25 5.41 11.34 10.98
C MET A 25 6.71 11.92 10.41
N ILE A 26 7.29 12.94 11.06
CA ILE A 26 8.62 13.44 10.68
C ILE A 26 9.68 12.37 10.89
N GLN A 27 9.65 11.63 12.00
CA GLN A 27 10.58 10.53 12.23
C GLN A 27 10.49 9.45 11.14
N LEU A 28 9.27 9.05 10.75
CA LEU A 28 9.08 8.08 9.66
C LEU A 28 9.62 8.63 8.33
N TYR A 29 9.33 9.90 8.01
CA TYR A 29 9.86 10.56 6.83
C TYR A 29 11.39 10.54 6.80
N ASP A 30 12.03 10.92 7.90
CA ASP A 30 13.49 10.98 8.02
C ASP A 30 14.10 9.59 7.86
N GLN A 31 13.55 8.57 8.53
CA GLN A 31 14.02 7.19 8.40
C GLN A 31 13.91 6.64 6.96
N VAL A 32 12.82 6.96 6.25
CA VAL A 32 12.66 6.55 4.84
C VAL A 32 13.66 7.28 3.94
N CYS A 33 13.90 8.57 4.19
CA CYS A 33 14.86 9.38 3.43
C CYS A 33 16.32 8.98 3.69
N GLU A 34 16.67 8.64 4.92
CA GLU A 34 18.00 8.13 5.30
C GLU A 34 18.35 6.81 4.60
N LEU A 35 17.34 5.99 4.29
CA LEU A 35 17.48 4.78 3.47
C LEU A 35 17.51 5.06 1.95
N GLY A 36 17.51 6.34 1.54
CA GLY A 36 17.69 6.76 0.15
C GLY A 36 16.41 6.79 -0.69
N HIS A 37 15.23 6.72 -0.07
CA HIS A 37 13.93 6.88 -0.73
C HIS A 37 13.42 8.31 -0.59
N ASP A 38 12.62 8.77 -1.54
CA ASP A 38 11.86 10.00 -1.37
C ASP A 38 10.49 9.66 -0.76
N MET A 39 9.95 10.58 0.04
CA MET A 39 8.63 10.39 0.65
C MET A 39 7.82 11.68 0.60
N ARG A 40 6.50 11.59 0.44
CA ARG A 40 5.57 12.71 0.57
C ARG A 40 4.30 12.26 1.26
N TYR A 41 3.79 13.07 2.18
CA TYR A 41 2.46 12.90 2.72
C TYR A 41 1.43 13.56 1.81
N LEU A 42 0.40 12.82 1.41
CA LEU A 42 -0.74 13.38 0.69
C LEU A 42 -1.72 14.02 1.68
N TYR A 43 -1.99 15.30 1.48
CA TYR A 43 -2.97 16.06 2.26
C TYR A 43 -3.97 16.78 1.34
N PRO A 44 -5.26 16.84 1.71
CA PRO A 44 -6.22 17.64 0.97
C PRO A 44 -5.91 19.14 1.13
N SER A 45 -5.87 19.87 0.03
CA SER A 45 -5.58 21.32 0.03
C SER A 45 -6.78 22.19 0.41
N THR A 46 -7.98 21.61 0.43
CA THR A 46 -9.26 22.28 0.71
C THR A 46 -9.99 21.56 1.84
N CYS A 47 -10.43 22.32 2.85
CA CYS A 47 -11.07 21.76 4.03
C CYS A 47 -12.52 21.30 3.74
N PHE A 48 -12.83 20.05 4.06
CA PHE A 48 -14.19 19.61 4.38
C PHE A 48 -14.44 19.74 5.89
N SER A 49 -15.68 19.89 6.33
CA SER A 49 -16.05 20.22 7.73
C SER A 49 -15.46 19.31 8.84
N ARG A 50 -14.92 18.13 8.51
CA ARG A 50 -14.23 17.20 9.43
C ARG A 50 -12.68 17.28 9.41
N SER A 51 -12.09 18.32 8.81
CA SER A 51 -10.64 18.35 8.47
C SER A 51 -9.75 19.34 9.25
N ALA A 52 -10.27 20.03 10.27
CA ALA A 52 -9.47 21.01 11.03
C ALA A 52 -8.22 20.39 11.70
N HIS A 53 -8.32 19.14 12.15
CA HIS A 53 -7.17 18.39 12.71
C HIS A 53 -6.15 18.01 11.63
N THR A 54 -6.63 17.51 10.48
CA THR A 54 -5.81 17.19 9.31
C THR A 54 -4.99 18.40 8.85
N LEU A 55 -5.60 19.58 8.75
CA LEU A 55 -4.90 20.82 8.38
C LEU A 55 -3.85 21.23 9.42
N ARG A 56 -4.19 21.12 10.72
CA ARG A 56 -3.24 21.45 11.80
C ARG A 56 -1.99 20.56 11.76
N ILE A 57 -2.17 19.26 11.53
CA ILE A 57 -1.02 18.35 11.38
C ILE A 57 -0.23 18.74 10.14
N ALA A 58 -0.89 19.01 9.00
CA ALA A 58 -0.21 19.45 7.79
C ALA A 58 0.68 20.67 8.04
N THR A 59 0.13 21.73 8.63
CA THR A 59 0.89 22.93 8.99
C THR A 59 2.06 22.64 9.95
N MET A 60 1.87 21.75 10.93
CA MET A 60 2.94 21.36 11.85
C MET A 60 4.08 20.62 11.12
N LEU A 61 3.75 19.74 10.18
CA LEU A 61 4.75 19.03 9.39
C LEU A 61 5.52 19.99 8.47
N GLU A 62 4.82 20.87 7.75
CA GLU A 62 5.43 21.85 6.83
C GLU A 62 6.36 22.84 7.55
N SER A 63 5.99 23.26 8.78
CA SER A 63 6.83 24.13 9.59
C SER A 63 8.18 23.50 9.99
N ARG A 64 8.29 22.17 9.89
CA ARG A 64 9.49 21.40 10.24
C ARG A 64 10.25 20.88 9.02
N ARG A 65 9.52 20.56 7.95
CA ARG A 65 10.04 20.05 6.68
C ARG A 65 9.14 20.59 5.56
N ALA A 66 9.58 21.62 4.86
CA ALA A 66 8.76 22.30 3.85
C ALA A 66 8.36 21.39 2.67
N ASP A 67 9.14 20.35 2.40
CA ASP A 67 8.93 19.46 1.26
C ASP A 67 8.14 18.19 1.62
N VAL A 68 7.77 17.97 2.89
CA VAL A 68 7.19 16.71 3.36
C VAL A 68 5.76 16.46 2.86
N ILE A 69 5.04 17.49 2.39
CA ILE A 69 3.64 17.41 1.99
C ILE A 69 3.48 17.64 0.49
N LEU A 70 2.61 16.81 -0.12
CA LEU A 70 1.96 17.12 -1.39
C LEU A 70 0.50 17.47 -1.14
N HIS A 71 0.14 18.72 -1.38
CA HIS A 71 -1.23 19.22 -1.28
C HIS A 71 -2.03 18.84 -2.52
N VAL A 72 -3.13 18.12 -2.31
CA VAL A 72 -4.00 17.62 -3.36
C VAL A 72 -5.34 18.35 -3.33
N PRO A 73 -5.76 19.03 -4.41
CA PRO A 73 -7.07 19.64 -4.51
C PRO A 73 -8.19 18.61 -4.40
N VAL A 74 -9.12 18.84 -3.46
CA VAL A 74 -10.31 17.99 -3.28
C VAL A 74 -11.59 18.81 -3.39
N LYS A 75 -12.59 18.31 -4.12
CA LYS A 75 -13.89 19.00 -4.28
C LYS A 75 -15.00 18.38 -3.46
N ASN A 76 -14.88 17.09 -3.11
CA ASN A 76 -15.91 16.31 -2.45
C ASN A 76 -15.29 15.17 -1.63
N GLU A 77 -16.15 14.41 -0.91
CA GLU A 77 -15.72 13.29 -0.08
C GLU A 77 -15.07 12.14 -0.88
N ARG A 78 -15.45 11.96 -2.15
CA ARG A 78 -14.84 10.94 -3.03
C ARG A 78 -13.39 11.29 -3.37
N ASP A 79 -13.09 12.56 -3.64
CA ASP A 79 -11.71 13.01 -3.83
C ASP A 79 -10.89 12.83 -2.54
N ALA A 80 -11.48 13.16 -1.37
CA ALA A 80 -10.83 12.94 -0.08
C ALA A 80 -10.57 11.45 0.20
N TYR A 81 -11.45 10.54 -0.25
CA TYR A 81 -11.23 9.09 -0.20
C TYR A 81 -10.03 8.68 -1.06
N PHE A 82 -9.87 9.24 -2.26
CA PHE A 82 -8.71 8.97 -3.11
C PHE A 82 -7.39 9.49 -2.51
N VAL A 83 -7.40 10.63 -1.83
CA VAL A 83 -6.22 11.09 -1.07
C VAL A 83 -5.87 10.13 0.07
N ARG A 84 -6.89 9.52 0.70
CA ARG A 84 -6.70 8.57 1.81
C ARG A 84 -6.10 7.24 1.36
N TRP A 85 -6.47 6.76 0.18
CA TRP A 85 -6.10 5.43 -0.33
C TRP A 85 -5.34 5.54 -1.65
N PRO A 86 -4.12 6.12 -1.66
CA PRO A 86 -3.38 6.35 -2.89
C PRO A 86 -3.02 5.05 -3.63
N LYS A 87 -2.99 3.91 -2.93
CA LYS A 87 -2.73 2.60 -3.55
C LYS A 87 -3.71 2.27 -4.67
N ASP A 88 -4.98 2.68 -4.53
CA ASP A 88 -6.03 2.41 -5.52
C ASP A 88 -6.21 3.57 -6.52
N VAL A 89 -5.39 4.61 -6.40
CA VAL A 89 -5.43 5.80 -7.25
C VAL A 89 -4.32 5.81 -8.25
N ILE A 90 -3.13 5.35 -7.86
CA ILE A 90 -1.94 5.45 -8.69
C ILE A 90 -1.03 4.26 -8.46
N GLN A 91 -0.57 3.64 -9.55
CA GLN A 91 0.39 2.54 -9.53
C GLN A 91 1.39 2.70 -10.68
N ALA A 92 2.68 2.72 -10.35
CA ALA A 92 3.73 2.71 -11.36
C ALA A 92 4.09 1.28 -11.79
N TYR A 93 4.15 1.05 -13.09
CA TYR A 93 4.66 -0.17 -13.71
C TYR A 93 5.93 0.19 -14.52
N LYS A 94 6.68 -0.81 -14.99
CA LYS A 94 7.96 -0.62 -15.71
C LYS A 94 7.90 0.42 -16.82
N ASN A 95 6.80 0.49 -17.55
CA ASN A 95 6.67 1.27 -18.78
C ASN A 95 5.48 2.25 -18.78
N PHE A 96 4.63 2.24 -17.76
CA PHE A 96 3.48 3.13 -17.67
C PHE A 96 3.06 3.35 -16.22
N THR A 97 2.35 4.44 -15.97
CA THR A 97 1.68 4.68 -14.69
C THR A 97 0.18 4.52 -14.87
N ALA A 98 -0.45 3.63 -14.12
CA ALA A 98 -1.90 3.52 -14.07
C ALA A 98 -2.46 4.53 -13.08
N ILE A 99 -3.48 5.29 -13.47
CA ILE A 99 -4.23 6.17 -12.58
C ILE A 99 -5.72 5.87 -12.61
N ALA A 100 -6.39 6.12 -11.48
CA ALA A 100 -7.84 6.12 -11.41
C ALA A 100 -8.42 7.19 -12.31
N ASN A 101 -9.63 6.97 -12.83
CA ASN A 101 -10.38 8.01 -13.52
C ASN A 101 -10.95 9.03 -12.52
N SER A 102 -10.06 9.79 -11.88
CA SER A 102 -10.40 10.81 -10.89
C SER A 102 -9.57 12.08 -11.09
N PRO A 103 -10.09 13.25 -10.66
CA PRO A 103 -9.30 14.48 -10.63
C PRO A 103 -8.02 14.32 -9.78
N VAL A 104 -8.10 13.60 -8.67
CA VAL A 104 -6.96 13.33 -7.78
C VAL A 104 -5.84 12.56 -8.49
N GLY A 105 -6.15 11.46 -9.18
CA GLY A 105 -5.14 10.68 -9.90
C GLY A 105 -4.46 11.49 -11.01
N ARG A 106 -5.24 12.29 -11.76
CA ARG A 106 -4.71 13.19 -12.79
C ARG A 106 -3.82 14.28 -12.21
N PHE A 107 -4.21 14.85 -11.06
CA PHE A 107 -3.42 15.87 -10.38
C PHE A 107 -2.07 15.32 -9.92
N ILE A 108 -2.07 14.20 -9.19
CA ILE A 108 -0.84 13.57 -8.67
C ILE A 108 0.11 13.23 -9.83
N ALA A 109 -0.41 12.63 -10.91
CA ALA A 109 0.40 12.26 -12.06
C ALA A 109 1.02 13.48 -12.78
N LYS A 110 0.29 14.59 -12.86
CA LYS A 110 0.81 15.85 -13.43
C LYS A 110 1.87 16.47 -12.53
N GLU A 111 1.59 16.58 -11.23
CA GLU A 111 2.46 17.23 -10.25
C GLU A 111 3.80 16.52 -10.10
N LEU A 112 3.78 15.19 -10.15
CA LEU A 112 4.98 14.35 -10.08
C LEU A 112 5.61 14.09 -11.46
N ALA A 113 5.10 14.73 -12.52
CA ALA A 113 5.56 14.57 -13.90
C ALA A 113 5.72 13.10 -14.34
N LEU A 114 4.77 12.24 -13.95
CA LEU A 114 4.90 10.80 -14.17
C LEU A 114 4.83 10.45 -15.67
N PRO A 115 5.66 9.51 -16.14
CA PRO A 115 5.69 9.14 -17.55
C PRO A 115 4.54 8.20 -17.93
N ASN A 116 4.15 8.25 -19.22
CA ASN A 116 3.26 7.28 -19.86
C ASN A 116 1.98 6.98 -19.04
N VAL A 117 1.32 8.03 -18.57
CA VAL A 117 0.14 7.93 -17.69
C VAL A 117 -1.07 7.40 -18.44
N LYS A 118 -1.75 6.41 -17.88
CA LYS A 118 -2.95 5.79 -18.44
C LYS A 118 -4.06 5.72 -17.39
N VAL A 119 -5.25 6.19 -17.74
CA VAL A 119 -6.45 5.93 -16.95
C VAL A 119 -6.81 4.46 -17.11
N SER A 120 -6.77 3.70 -16.01
CA SER A 120 -6.85 2.23 -16.08
C SER A 120 -7.23 1.63 -14.73
N ARG A 121 -7.95 0.50 -14.75
CA ARG A 121 -8.26 -0.29 -13.54
C ARG A 121 -7.01 -0.88 -12.89
N TRP A 122 -5.89 -0.91 -13.62
CA TRP A 122 -4.57 -1.22 -13.08
C TRP A 122 -4.07 -0.24 -12.01
N CYS A 123 -4.82 0.83 -11.72
CA CYS A 123 -4.58 1.65 -10.55
C CYS A 123 -5.06 1.00 -9.23
N GLU A 124 -5.93 -0.02 -9.26
CA GLU A 124 -6.43 -0.74 -8.06
C GLU A 124 -5.31 -1.63 -7.47
N GLY A 125 -4.35 -1.00 -6.80
CA GLY A 125 -3.16 -1.69 -6.28
C GLY A 125 -3.47 -2.78 -5.27
N GLY A 126 -4.64 -2.77 -4.61
CA GLY A 126 -5.05 -3.84 -3.70
C GLY A 126 -5.29 -5.21 -4.38
N LEU A 127 -5.46 -5.21 -5.71
CA LEU A 127 -5.65 -6.42 -6.51
C LEU A 127 -4.34 -7.00 -7.08
N VAL A 128 -3.20 -6.32 -6.86
CA VAL A 128 -1.92 -6.67 -7.49
C VAL A 128 -0.78 -6.64 -6.47
N LEU A 129 -0.04 -7.73 -6.39
CA LEU A 129 1.28 -7.76 -5.74
C LEU A 129 2.34 -7.77 -6.86
N ARG A 130 3.41 -6.99 -6.70
CA ARG A 130 4.43 -6.83 -7.76
C ARG A 130 5.84 -7.12 -7.27
N THR A 131 6.64 -7.71 -8.14
CA THR A 131 8.10 -7.67 -8.11
C THR A 131 8.60 -6.80 -9.27
N ASN A 132 9.91 -6.83 -9.51
CA ASN A 132 10.48 -6.19 -10.69
C ASN A 132 9.90 -6.77 -11.97
N ASP A 133 9.67 -8.07 -12.09
CA ASP A 133 9.33 -8.73 -13.37
C ASP A 133 8.08 -9.62 -13.31
N THR A 134 7.44 -9.74 -12.16
CA THR A 134 6.27 -10.59 -11.96
C THR A 134 5.15 -9.80 -11.29
N LEU A 135 3.91 -10.02 -11.75
CA LEU A 135 2.70 -9.56 -11.08
C LEU A 135 1.90 -10.78 -10.61
N VAL A 136 1.59 -10.82 -9.32
CA VAL A 136 0.58 -11.72 -8.76
C VAL A 136 -0.73 -10.94 -8.72
N VAL A 137 -1.70 -11.38 -9.50
CA VAL A 137 -2.92 -10.64 -9.82
C VAL A 137 -4.12 -11.41 -9.29
N SER A 138 -5.03 -10.72 -8.62
CA SER A 138 -6.31 -11.27 -8.22
C SER A 138 -7.14 -11.63 -9.46
N ASP A 139 -7.80 -12.80 -9.45
CA ASP A 139 -8.75 -13.18 -10.51
C ASP A 139 -9.89 -12.16 -10.71
N ALA A 140 -10.23 -11.36 -9.69
CA ALA A 140 -11.21 -10.27 -9.76
C ALA A 140 -10.80 -9.15 -10.74
N MET A 141 -9.53 -9.11 -11.14
CA MET A 141 -8.96 -8.16 -12.09
C MET A 141 -8.81 -8.74 -13.51
N TYR A 142 -9.24 -9.98 -13.73
CA TYR A 142 -9.04 -10.65 -15.01
C TYR A 142 -9.83 -9.97 -16.14
N GLU A 143 -9.11 -9.23 -17.00
CA GLU A 143 -9.64 -8.56 -18.19
C GLU A 143 -8.76 -8.91 -19.41
N PRO A 144 -9.16 -9.91 -20.23
CA PRO A 144 -8.32 -10.47 -21.29
C PRO A 144 -7.69 -9.46 -22.26
N HIS A 145 -8.40 -8.37 -22.55
CA HIS A 145 -7.99 -7.35 -23.51
C HIS A 145 -6.92 -6.39 -22.94
N GLN A 146 -6.88 -6.14 -21.64
CA GLN A 146 -5.87 -5.29 -21.00
C GLN A 146 -4.59 -6.07 -20.67
N ILE A 147 -4.72 -7.36 -20.39
CA ILE A 147 -3.63 -8.27 -20.03
C ILE A 147 -2.54 -8.33 -21.13
N LYS A 148 -2.90 -8.32 -22.41
CA LYS A 148 -1.95 -8.42 -23.54
C LYS A 148 -0.86 -7.35 -23.53
N ASN A 149 -1.18 -6.13 -23.11
CA ASN A 149 -0.21 -5.03 -23.10
C ASN A 149 0.76 -5.10 -21.92
N ILE A 150 0.37 -5.78 -20.84
CA ILE A 150 1.16 -5.91 -19.61
C ILE A 150 2.07 -7.13 -19.65
N LEU A 151 1.61 -8.22 -20.28
CA LEU A 151 2.38 -9.46 -20.48
C LEU A 151 3.73 -9.25 -21.18
N LYS A 152 3.89 -8.17 -21.96
CA LYS A 152 5.17 -7.85 -22.62
C LYS A 152 6.31 -7.53 -21.64
N HIS A 153 5.99 -7.17 -20.40
CA HIS A 153 6.97 -6.68 -19.43
C HIS A 153 6.99 -7.47 -18.13
N TYR A 154 5.95 -8.29 -17.90
CA TYR A 154 5.73 -9.01 -16.67
C TYR A 154 5.28 -10.45 -16.93
N ARG A 155 5.79 -11.36 -16.11
CA ARG A 155 5.14 -12.64 -15.85
C ARG A 155 3.86 -12.39 -15.04
N LEU A 156 2.73 -12.97 -15.42
CA LEU A 156 1.49 -12.87 -14.66
C LEU A 156 1.14 -14.18 -13.99
N LEU A 157 0.81 -14.12 -12.71
CA LEU A 157 0.31 -15.24 -11.91
C LEU A 157 -1.06 -14.85 -11.36
N PHE A 158 -2.09 -15.60 -11.68
CA PHE A 158 -3.43 -15.34 -11.17
C PHE A 158 -3.69 -16.15 -9.90
N ILE A 159 -4.21 -15.49 -8.87
CA ILE A 159 -4.62 -16.13 -7.61
C ILE A 159 -6.10 -15.84 -7.30
N PRO A 160 -6.80 -16.75 -6.61
CA PRO A 160 -8.20 -16.55 -6.27
C PRO A 160 -8.43 -15.30 -5.41
N SER A 161 -9.46 -14.51 -5.69
CA SER A 161 -9.89 -13.47 -4.76
C SER A 161 -10.49 -14.08 -3.49
N PRO A 162 -10.26 -13.48 -2.31
CA PRO A 162 -10.75 -13.98 -1.01
C PRO A 162 -12.28 -14.13 -0.91
N GLY A 163 -13.02 -13.58 -1.88
CA GLY A 163 -14.48 -13.51 -1.95
C GLY A 163 -15.18 -14.56 -2.80
N HIS A 164 -14.45 -15.52 -3.39
CA HIS A 164 -15.05 -16.55 -4.25
C HIS A 164 -15.78 -17.67 -3.48
N ILE A 165 -16.12 -17.46 -2.20
CA ILE A 165 -16.97 -18.38 -1.44
C ILE A 165 -18.43 -17.97 -1.70
N ASP A 166 -19.16 -18.83 -2.39
CA ASP A 166 -20.55 -18.69 -2.82
C ASP A 166 -21.51 -18.31 -1.68
N HIS A 167 -21.65 -17.02 -1.39
CA HIS A 167 -22.77 -16.49 -0.61
C HIS A 167 -23.68 -15.66 -1.52
N PRO A 168 -24.77 -16.25 -2.05
CA PRO A 168 -25.75 -15.51 -2.84
C PRO A 168 -26.39 -14.45 -1.95
N GLY A 169 -26.16 -13.17 -2.26
CA GLY A 169 -26.75 -12.02 -1.57
C GLY A 169 -25.75 -11.00 -1.00
N CYS A 170 -24.47 -11.34 -0.87
CA CYS A 170 -23.45 -10.36 -0.47
C CYS A 170 -23.03 -9.53 -1.68
N ARG A 171 -23.52 -8.28 -1.77
CA ARG A 171 -22.92 -7.27 -2.67
C ARG A 171 -21.40 -7.24 -2.40
N LYS A 172 -20.60 -7.55 -3.43
CA LYS A 172 -19.13 -7.62 -3.36
C LYS A 172 -18.57 -6.32 -2.77
N MET A 173 -18.25 -6.33 -1.48
CA MET A 173 -17.52 -5.23 -0.84
C MET A 173 -16.08 -5.25 -1.36
N ILE A 174 -15.52 -4.07 -1.66
CA ILE A 174 -14.13 -3.88 -2.15
C ILE A 174 -13.11 -4.60 -1.24
N SER A 175 -13.37 -4.64 0.06
CA SER A 175 -12.54 -5.35 1.05
C SER A 175 -12.48 -6.86 0.90
N VAL A 176 -13.34 -7.44 0.07
CA VAL A 176 -13.47 -8.89 -0.13
C VAL A 176 -12.73 -9.35 -1.40
N THR A 177 -12.30 -8.42 -2.25
CA THR A 177 -11.54 -8.74 -3.49
C THR A 177 -10.05 -8.43 -3.40
N HIS A 178 -9.63 -7.56 -2.48
CA HIS A 178 -8.23 -7.14 -2.33
C HIS A 178 -7.35 -8.25 -1.76
N ILE A 179 -6.42 -8.75 -2.58
CA ILE A 179 -5.47 -9.78 -2.17
C ILE A 179 -4.38 -9.25 -1.25
N ASP A 180 -4.11 -7.94 -1.25
CA ASP A 180 -3.11 -7.29 -0.39
C ASP A 180 -3.53 -7.19 1.09
N LEU A 181 -4.75 -7.61 1.42
CA LEU A 181 -5.20 -7.83 2.80
C LEU A 181 -4.88 -9.24 3.29
N HIS A 182 -4.59 -10.16 2.37
CA HIS A 182 -4.38 -11.58 2.62
C HIS A 182 -2.99 -12.08 2.24
N CYS A 183 -2.27 -11.34 1.41
CA CYS A 183 -0.98 -11.72 0.88
C CYS A 183 -0.08 -10.47 0.80
N ALA A 184 1.21 -10.63 1.11
CA ALA A 184 2.24 -9.65 0.80
C ALA A 184 3.38 -10.34 0.05
N LEU A 185 3.93 -9.65 -0.94
CA LEU A 185 5.08 -10.09 -1.71
C LEU A 185 6.22 -9.11 -1.50
N ILE A 186 7.35 -9.61 -1.04
CA ILE A 186 8.55 -8.82 -0.78
C ILE A 186 9.69 -9.41 -1.59
N CYS A 187 10.38 -8.58 -2.38
CA CYS A 187 11.50 -9.02 -3.20
C CYS A 187 12.78 -8.39 -2.66
N THR A 188 13.62 -9.19 -2.01
CA THR A 188 14.91 -8.70 -1.48
C THR A 188 16.03 -9.02 -2.45
N SER A 189 17.25 -8.51 -2.19
CA SER A 189 18.43 -8.89 -2.94
C SER A 189 18.81 -10.37 -2.77
N ARG A 190 18.33 -11.03 -1.71
CA ARG A 190 18.65 -12.43 -1.36
C ARG A 190 17.60 -13.41 -1.88
N GLN A 191 16.32 -13.08 -1.71
CA GLN A 191 15.22 -13.98 -2.07
C GLN A 191 13.87 -13.25 -2.13
N MET A 192 12.88 -13.89 -2.75
CA MET A 192 11.49 -13.46 -2.66
C MET A 192 10.84 -14.05 -1.41
N LEU A 193 9.95 -13.29 -0.77
CA LEU A 193 9.16 -13.72 0.38
C LEU A 193 7.68 -13.56 0.03
N LEU A 194 6.92 -14.63 0.23
CA LEU A 194 5.46 -14.62 0.11
C LEU A 194 4.86 -14.81 1.50
N LEU A 195 4.28 -13.74 2.04
CA LEU A 195 3.56 -13.78 3.30
C LEU A 195 2.08 -13.96 3.00
N VAL A 196 1.40 -14.88 3.70
CA VAL A 196 -0.01 -15.19 3.46
C VAL A 196 -0.75 -15.31 4.78
N SER A 197 -1.97 -14.78 4.87
CA SER A 197 -2.84 -14.95 6.03
C SER A 197 -3.18 -16.43 6.24
N GLU A 198 -3.23 -16.85 7.49
CA GLU A 198 -3.65 -18.20 7.88
C GLU A 198 -4.97 -18.64 7.23
N GLN A 199 -5.98 -17.76 7.22
CA GLN A 199 -7.28 -18.05 6.60
C GLN A 199 -7.18 -18.24 5.08
N TYR A 200 -6.45 -17.36 4.37
CA TYR A 200 -6.30 -17.48 2.92
C TYR A 200 -5.47 -18.73 2.55
N TYR A 201 -4.42 -19.02 3.32
CA TYR A 201 -3.62 -20.23 3.17
C TYR A 201 -4.45 -21.49 3.38
N HIS A 202 -5.35 -21.51 4.38
CA HIS A 202 -6.25 -22.65 4.61
C HIS A 202 -7.15 -22.91 3.40
N ASN A 203 -7.73 -21.87 2.81
CA ASN A 203 -8.68 -21.99 1.71
C ASN A 203 -8.03 -22.26 0.34
N TYR A 204 -6.82 -21.75 0.11
CA TYR A 204 -6.15 -21.77 -1.20
C TYR A 204 -4.74 -22.38 -1.13
N ARG A 205 -4.53 -23.36 -0.25
CA ARG A 205 -3.22 -23.94 0.05
C ARG A 205 -2.45 -24.34 -1.20
N VAL A 206 -3.10 -25.05 -2.13
CA VAL A 206 -2.46 -25.55 -3.36
C VAL A 206 -1.98 -24.38 -4.23
N GLN A 207 -2.86 -23.39 -4.46
CA GLN A 207 -2.54 -22.21 -5.28
C GLN A 207 -1.42 -21.38 -4.65
N VAL A 208 -1.42 -21.23 -3.32
CA VAL A 208 -0.36 -20.53 -2.59
C VAL A 208 0.99 -21.23 -2.73
N HIS A 209 1.04 -22.55 -2.55
CA HIS A 209 2.28 -23.34 -2.72
C HIS A 209 2.80 -23.27 -4.14
N MET A 210 1.92 -23.48 -5.13
CA MET A 210 2.30 -23.36 -6.55
C MET A 210 2.84 -21.97 -6.87
N THR A 211 2.20 -20.92 -6.36
CA THR A 211 2.65 -19.53 -6.56
C THR A 211 4.02 -19.30 -5.91
N ALA A 212 4.24 -19.79 -4.68
CA ALA A 212 5.51 -19.68 -3.99
C ALA A 212 6.64 -20.41 -4.74
N GLU A 213 6.39 -21.64 -5.19
CA GLU A 213 7.34 -22.44 -5.97
C GLU A 213 7.72 -21.73 -7.28
N VAL A 214 6.72 -21.27 -8.02
CA VAL A 214 6.87 -20.54 -9.27
C VAL A 214 7.70 -19.25 -9.11
N LEU A 215 7.53 -18.56 -7.98
CA LEU A 215 8.28 -17.35 -7.63
C LEU A 215 9.66 -17.65 -7.04
N GLY A 216 9.95 -18.90 -6.66
CA GLY A 216 11.09 -19.23 -5.82
C GLY A 216 11.04 -18.49 -4.46
N ALA A 217 9.83 -18.25 -3.94
CA ALA A 217 9.62 -17.45 -2.75
C ALA A 217 9.60 -18.31 -1.48
N LEU A 218 10.21 -17.80 -0.41
CA LEU A 218 10.04 -18.35 0.93
C LEU A 218 8.64 -18.01 1.44
N LEU A 219 7.82 -19.03 1.65
CA LEU A 219 6.44 -18.90 2.12
C LEU A 219 6.40 -18.76 3.65
N PHE A 220 5.67 -17.75 4.14
CA PHE A 220 5.36 -17.59 5.56
C PHE A 220 3.86 -17.41 5.77
N VAL A 221 3.29 -18.28 6.60
CA VAL A 221 1.89 -18.16 7.02
C VAL A 221 1.82 -17.26 8.25
N VAL A 222 1.24 -16.08 8.06
CA VAL A 222 1.11 -15.05 9.08
C VAL A 222 0.01 -15.44 10.06
N PRO A 223 0.28 -15.42 11.38
CA PRO A 223 -0.71 -15.76 12.40
C PRO A 223 -1.87 -14.76 12.39
N SER A 224 -3.09 -15.26 12.60
CA SER A 224 -4.32 -14.45 12.59
C SER A 224 -4.26 -13.20 13.50
N SER A 225 -3.53 -13.27 14.62
CA SER A 225 -3.35 -12.13 15.54
C SER A 225 -2.55 -10.96 14.94
N GLU A 226 -1.59 -11.22 14.05
CA GLU A 226 -0.85 -10.18 13.33
C GLU A 226 -1.57 -9.75 12.05
N VAL A 227 -2.36 -10.65 11.42
CA VAL A 227 -3.28 -10.29 10.33
C VAL A 227 -4.31 -9.26 10.80
N ALA A 228 -4.87 -9.41 12.00
CA ALA A 228 -5.78 -8.44 12.62
C ALA A 228 -5.13 -7.05 12.80
N ARG A 229 -3.80 -7.00 12.91
CA ARG A 229 -2.99 -5.77 12.96
C ARG A 229 -2.57 -5.26 11.58
N ARG A 230 -3.10 -5.85 10.49
CA ARG A 230 -2.84 -5.48 9.10
C ARG A 230 -1.39 -5.65 8.67
N VAL A 231 -0.68 -6.61 9.24
CA VAL A 231 0.74 -6.86 8.90
C VAL A 231 0.95 -7.24 7.44
N LEU A 232 -0.03 -7.88 6.79
CA LEU A 232 0.01 -8.23 5.36
C LEU A 232 -0.23 -7.02 4.45
N ASN A 233 -0.87 -5.97 4.96
CA ASN A 233 -1.03 -4.73 4.23
C ASN A 233 0.09 -3.76 4.62
N LEU A 234 1.33 -4.21 4.49
CA LEU A 234 2.55 -3.44 4.69
C LEU A 234 2.92 -2.63 3.44
N ALA A 235 3.87 -1.71 3.57
CA ALA A 235 4.50 -1.05 2.42
C ALA A 235 5.91 -1.60 2.23
N PHE A 236 6.26 -1.96 0.99
CA PHE A 236 7.57 -2.47 0.63
C PHE A 236 8.22 -1.56 -0.42
N LEU A 237 9.36 -0.97 -0.07
CA LEU A 237 10.14 -0.06 -0.90
C LEU A 237 11.35 -0.81 -1.46
N PRO A 238 11.44 -1.00 -2.79
CA PRO A 238 12.60 -1.64 -3.40
C PRO A 238 13.88 -0.82 -3.19
N PRO A 239 15.04 -1.45 -2.93
CA PRO A 239 15.29 -2.90 -3.07
C PRO A 239 15.06 -3.75 -1.81
N GLY A 240 14.62 -3.20 -0.68
CA GLY A 240 14.63 -3.99 0.56
C GLY A 240 13.95 -3.40 1.80
N THR A 241 13.45 -2.17 1.74
CA THR A 241 12.92 -1.50 2.94
C THR A 241 11.46 -1.87 3.16
N VAL A 242 11.10 -2.27 4.38
CA VAL A 242 9.74 -2.66 4.75
C VAL A 242 9.22 -1.75 5.85
N LEU A 243 8.06 -1.13 5.63
CA LEU A 243 7.28 -0.46 6.67
C LEU A 243 6.33 -1.48 7.30
N LEU A 244 6.68 -1.95 8.50
CA LEU A 244 5.97 -2.99 9.22
C LEU A 244 5.12 -2.40 10.35
N PRO A 245 3.86 -2.79 10.52
CA PRO A 245 3.10 -2.47 11.72
C PRO A 245 3.80 -2.91 13.02
N ASP A 246 3.71 -2.10 14.08
CA ASP A 246 4.19 -2.49 15.40
C ASP A 246 3.45 -3.72 15.96
N ARG A 247 4.06 -4.36 16.98
CA ARG A 247 3.51 -5.53 17.69
C ARG A 247 3.24 -6.74 16.77
N CYS A 248 4.05 -6.90 15.72
CA CYS A 248 4.07 -8.08 14.85
C CYS A 248 5.40 -8.85 14.97
N PRO A 249 5.74 -9.38 16.17
CA PRO A 249 7.07 -9.95 16.45
C PRO A 249 7.39 -11.19 15.62
N ARG A 250 6.39 -12.03 15.26
CA ARG A 250 6.63 -13.24 14.48
C ARG A 250 6.95 -12.88 13.03
N THR A 251 6.18 -11.98 12.43
CA THR A 251 6.47 -11.48 11.09
C THR A 251 7.80 -10.73 11.06
N LYS A 252 8.09 -9.86 12.05
CA LYS A 252 9.38 -9.16 12.13
C LYS A 252 10.55 -10.16 12.17
N ARG A 253 10.48 -11.18 13.01
CA ARG A 253 11.52 -12.22 13.13
C ARG A 253 11.73 -12.97 11.81
N PHE A 254 10.65 -13.31 11.11
CA PHE A 254 10.73 -13.93 9.79
C PHE A 254 11.43 -13.01 8.77
N LEU A 255 11.03 -11.74 8.70
CA LEU A 255 11.66 -10.76 7.80
C LEU A 255 13.15 -10.60 8.07
N MET A 256 13.57 -10.56 9.34
CA MET A 256 14.97 -10.45 9.76
C MET A 256 15.87 -11.60 9.30
N GLN A 257 15.31 -12.74 8.86
CA GLN A 257 16.08 -13.83 8.26
C GLN A 257 16.57 -13.49 6.84
N SER A 258 15.92 -12.53 6.18
CA SER A 258 16.12 -12.22 4.75
C SER A 258 16.38 -10.75 4.46
N ILE A 259 16.10 -9.87 5.43
CA ILE A 259 16.19 -8.41 5.34
C ILE A 259 16.97 -7.95 6.57
N ASP A 260 17.99 -7.13 6.36
CA ASP A 260 18.76 -6.55 7.46
C ASP A 260 17.84 -5.68 8.33
N GLU A 261 17.98 -5.75 9.65
CA GLU A 261 17.05 -5.09 10.58
C GLU A 261 16.94 -3.58 10.38
N SER A 262 18.02 -2.93 9.93
CA SER A 262 18.04 -1.50 9.58
C SER A 262 17.08 -1.13 8.44
N ASN A 263 16.69 -2.09 7.60
CA ASN A 263 15.72 -1.90 6.52
C ASN A 263 14.28 -2.24 6.94
N ILE A 264 14.03 -2.57 8.22
CA ILE A 264 12.68 -2.83 8.74
C ILE A 264 12.28 -1.67 9.66
N ILE A 265 11.45 -0.75 9.14
CA ILE A 265 10.93 0.36 9.92
C ILE A 265 9.60 -0.06 10.55
N THR A 266 9.58 -0.15 11.88
CA THR A 266 8.35 -0.42 12.62
C THR A 266 7.52 0.86 12.74
N VAL A 267 6.30 0.84 12.19
CA VAL A 267 5.35 1.95 12.25
C VAL A 267 4.32 1.68 13.34
N LYS A 268 4.22 2.60 14.30
CA LYS A 268 3.25 2.50 15.40
C LYS A 268 1.83 2.61 14.86
N ILE A 269 1.06 1.53 14.97
CA ILE A 269 -0.37 1.53 14.65
C ILE A 269 -1.14 1.97 15.90
N ASP A 270 -1.84 3.09 15.79
CA ASP A 270 -2.83 3.52 16.77
C ASP A 270 -4.20 3.74 16.12
N LYS A 271 -5.21 3.89 16.98
CA LYS A 271 -6.59 4.22 16.61
C LYS A 271 -6.71 5.46 15.71
N ASN A 272 -5.71 6.33 15.69
CA ASN A 272 -5.77 7.61 15.02
C ASN A 272 -5.23 7.59 13.58
N PHE A 273 -4.46 6.57 13.21
CA PHE A 273 -4.07 6.30 11.82
C PHE A 273 -5.22 5.74 10.96
N ASN A 274 -6.48 5.92 11.40
CA ASN A 274 -7.66 5.61 10.61
C ASN A 274 -7.74 4.14 10.15
N TYR A 275 -7.12 3.23 10.92
CA TYR A 275 -7.30 1.78 10.81
C TYR A 275 -8.67 1.30 11.31
N HIS A 276 -9.50 2.20 11.85
CA HIS A 276 -10.82 1.89 12.34
C HIS A 276 -11.80 1.59 11.21
N MET A 277 -12.55 0.49 11.39
CA MET A 277 -13.51 -0.17 10.48
C MET A 277 -12.95 -1.27 9.55
N GLY A 278 -11.63 -1.53 9.59
CA GLY A 278 -11.09 -2.79 9.04
C GLY A 278 -10.97 -2.90 7.52
N TYR A 279 -10.91 -1.78 6.80
CA TYR A 279 -10.87 -1.78 5.33
C TYR A 279 -9.50 -1.51 4.69
N GLY A 280 -8.44 -1.21 5.44
CA GLY A 280 -7.11 -0.97 4.86
C GLY A 280 -5.97 -0.90 5.89
N GLY A 281 -4.73 -0.99 5.41
CA GLY A 281 -3.49 -0.91 6.19
C GLY A 281 -2.45 0.09 5.61
N LEU A 282 -1.17 -0.04 6.00
CA LEU A 282 -0.08 0.82 5.50
C LEU A 282 0.03 0.75 3.97
N GLY A 283 -0.12 -0.44 3.40
CA GLY A 283 -0.11 -0.69 1.97
C GLY A 283 -1.20 0.13 1.27
N CYS A 284 -2.47 0.02 1.68
CA CYS A 284 -3.57 0.78 1.08
C CYS A 284 -3.38 2.30 1.21
N MET A 285 -2.81 2.74 2.34
CA MET A 285 -2.50 4.15 2.59
C MET A 285 -1.26 4.65 1.86
N SER A 286 -0.57 3.79 1.09
CA SER A 286 0.64 4.13 0.38
C SER A 286 0.62 3.80 -1.10
N SER A 287 1.33 4.58 -1.90
CA SER A 287 1.68 4.20 -3.26
C SER A 287 3.15 4.48 -3.53
N ILE A 288 3.75 3.64 -4.36
CA ILE A 288 5.15 3.73 -4.76
C ILE A 288 5.19 4.02 -6.24
N VAL A 289 5.78 5.16 -6.57
CA VAL A 289 6.00 5.65 -7.94
C VAL A 289 7.50 5.81 -8.21
N TYR A 290 7.87 5.81 -9.50
CA TYR A 290 9.25 5.86 -10.00
C TYR A 290 9.38 6.94 -11.07
#